data_AF-A0A0Q6MLV8-F1
#
_entry.id   AF-A0A0Q6MLV8-F1
#
_cell.length_a   1.000
_cell.length_b   1.000
_cell.length_c   1.000
_cell.angle_alpha   90.00
_cell.angle_beta   90.00
_cell.angle_gamma   90.00
#
_symmetry.space_group_name_H-M   'P 1'
#
loop_
_entity.id
_entity.type
_entity.pdbx_description
1 polymer ?
#
loop_
_entity_poly.entity_id
_entity_poly.type
_entity_poly.pdbx_seq_one_letter_code
_entity_poly.pdbx_strand_id
1 'polypeptide(L)'
;MGIVTLDHFAGCVGSAFDIDLGESSMALTLSEARPLPESGFPGVRRSPFSLMFRSGSPVVLPQKLYKLKNASLGSLEIFLVPVARDKAGIVYQAIFN
;
A
#
# COMPACT_ATOMS: atom_id res chain seq x y z
N MET A 1 13.32 4.67 12.66
CA MET A 1 12.37 3.90 11.82
C MET A 1 13.17 3.09 10.82
N GLY A 2 13.04 1.77 10.84
CA GLY A 2 13.72 0.89 9.88
C GLY A 2 13.12 1.04 8.48
N ILE A 3 13.93 0.78 7.45
CA ILE A 3 13.46 0.73 6.07
C ILE A 3 12.52 -0.49 5.92
N VAL A 4 11.32 -0.26 5.40
CA VAL A 4 10.43 -1.34 4.96
C VAL A 4 10.82 -1.83 3.57
N THR A 5 10.90 -3.16 3.40
CA THR A 5 11.31 -3.85 2.18
C THR A 5 10.12 -4.61 1.59
N LEU A 6 10.27 -5.08 0.35
CA LEU A 6 9.29 -5.93 -0.30
C LEU A 6 8.95 -7.17 0.55
N ASP A 7 9.95 -7.85 1.13
CA ASP A 7 9.74 -9.08 1.90
C ASP A 7 8.81 -8.88 3.12
N HIS A 8 8.91 -7.72 3.78
CA HIS A 8 8.00 -7.39 4.87
C HIS A 8 6.54 -7.33 4.41
N PHE A 9 6.28 -6.80 3.21
CA PHE A 9 4.94 -6.71 2.64
C PHE A 9 4.49 -8.02 1.99
N ALA A 10 5.40 -8.78 1.39
CA ALA A 10 5.11 -10.09 0.80
C ALA A 10 4.52 -11.04 1.85
N GLY A 11 5.05 -11.04 3.08
CA GLY A 11 4.49 -11.79 4.20
C GLY A 11 3.13 -11.27 4.72
N CYS A 12 2.68 -10.12 4.25
CA CYS A 12 1.40 -9.49 4.61
C CYS A 12 0.36 -9.54 3.49
N VAL A 13 0.65 -10.18 2.35
CA VAL A 13 -0.33 -10.32 1.26
C VAL A 13 -1.53 -11.13 1.76
N GLY A 14 -2.73 -10.63 1.49
CA GLY A 14 -4.00 -11.14 2.03
C GLY A 14 -4.42 -10.51 3.36
N SER A 15 -3.52 -9.82 4.06
CA SER A 15 -3.81 -9.18 5.34
C SER A 15 -4.46 -7.81 5.19
N ALA A 16 -5.19 -7.40 6.23
CA ALA A 16 -5.80 -6.08 6.32
C ALA A 16 -4.78 -5.00 6.74
N PHE A 17 -4.98 -3.81 6.21
CA PHE A 17 -4.31 -2.56 6.53
C PHE A 17 -5.41 -1.52 6.77
N ASP A 18 -5.57 -1.10 8.01
CA ASP A 18 -6.58 -0.12 8.39
C ASP A 18 -6.06 1.29 8.11
N ILE A 19 -6.70 2.00 7.17
CA ILE A 19 -6.47 3.42 6.94
C ILE A 19 -7.11 4.22 8.07
N ASP A 20 -6.34 5.12 8.66
CA ASP A 20 -6.83 6.17 9.56
C ASP A 20 -7.41 7.34 8.74
N LEU A 21 -8.71 7.61 8.94
CA LEU A 21 -9.44 8.72 8.33
C LEU A 21 -9.87 9.77 9.38
N GLY A 22 -9.23 9.79 10.54
CA GLY A 22 -9.57 10.66 11.67
C GLY A 22 -10.62 10.01 12.57
N GLU A 23 -11.90 10.32 12.37
CA GLU A 23 -13.00 9.79 13.20
C GLU A 23 -13.45 8.37 12.79
N SER A 24 -12.92 7.85 11.69
CA SER A 24 -13.23 6.51 11.19
C SER A 24 -11.98 5.83 10.65
N SER A 25 -12.07 4.52 10.46
CA SER A 25 -11.07 3.75 9.73
C SER A 25 -11.71 2.98 8.59
N MET A 26 -10.91 2.68 7.57
CA MET A 26 -11.31 1.82 6.48
C MET A 26 -10.25 0.75 6.23
N ALA A 27 -10.66 -0.52 6.26
CA ALA A 27 -9.79 -1.64 5.95
C ALA A 27 -9.51 -1.71 4.45
N LEU A 28 -8.22 -1.80 4.11
CA LEU A 28 -7.74 -2.23 2.81
C LEU A 28 -7.08 -3.61 2.91
N THR A 29 -7.31 -4.48 1.95
CA THR A 29 -6.58 -5.75 1.85
C THR A 29 -5.37 -5.57 0.93
N LEU A 30 -4.17 -5.93 1.38
CA LEU A 30 -3.01 -6.00 0.50
C LEU A 30 -3.18 -7.19 -0.44
N SER A 31 -3.49 -6.95 -1.72
CA SER A 31 -3.75 -8.01 -2.69
C SER A 31 -2.50 -8.48 -3.42
N GLU A 32 -1.50 -7.61 -3.59
CA GLU A 32 -0.28 -7.92 -4.31
C GLU A 32 0.89 -7.11 -3.75
N ALA A 33 2.05 -7.75 -3.64
CA ALA A 33 3.33 -7.10 -3.40
C ALA A 33 4.33 -7.69 -4.40
N ARG A 34 4.90 -6.84 -5.27
CA ARG A 34 5.79 -7.31 -6.34
C ARG A 34 6.98 -6.39 -6.56
N PRO A 35 8.14 -6.92 -6.99
CA PRO A 35 9.25 -6.08 -7.41
C PRO A 35 8.86 -5.28 -8.66
N LEU A 36 9.45 -4.10 -8.82
CA LEU A 36 9.42 -3.33 -10.05
C LEU A 36 10.80 -3.41 -10.71
N PRO A 37 10.88 -3.21 -12.04
CA PRO A 37 12.17 -3.15 -12.73
C PRO A 37 13.06 -2.09 -12.09
N GLU A 38 14.31 -2.44 -11.80
CA GLU A 38 15.31 -1.49 -11.35
C GLU A 38 15.54 -0.49 -12.47
N SER A 39 14.96 0.69 -12.30
CA SER A 39 15.25 1.82 -13.18
C SER A 39 16.64 2.29 -12.76
N GLY A 40 17.67 1.95 -13.54
CA GLY A 40 19.11 2.08 -13.23
C GLY A 40 19.63 3.51 -13.00
N PHE A 41 18.87 4.36 -12.31
CA PHE A 41 19.28 5.68 -11.89
C PHE A 41 20.31 5.54 -10.76
N PRO A 42 21.50 6.16 -10.90
CA PRO A 42 22.47 6.22 -9.83
C PRO A 42 21.85 6.88 -8.58
N GLY A 43 21.84 6.18 -7.44
CA GLY A 43 21.35 6.72 -6.16
C GLY A 43 20.08 6.08 -5.59
N VAL A 44 19.51 5.07 -6.26
CA VAL A 44 18.39 4.27 -5.72
C VAL A 44 18.88 3.48 -4.50
N ARG A 45 18.28 3.71 -3.32
CA ARG A 45 18.71 3.09 -2.05
C ARG A 45 18.10 1.71 -1.80
N ARG A 46 17.08 1.30 -2.56
CA ARG A 46 16.44 -0.03 -2.48
C ARG A 46 15.88 -0.43 -3.84
N SER A 47 15.83 -1.73 -4.14
CA SER A 47 15.11 -2.22 -5.32
C SER A 47 13.64 -1.79 -5.24
N PRO A 48 13.09 -1.13 -6.27
CA PRO A 48 11.75 -0.58 -6.20
C PRO A 48 10.71 -1.70 -6.19
N PHE A 49 9.57 -1.46 -5.55
CA PHE A 49 8.47 -2.41 -5.52
C PHE A 49 7.12 -1.70 -5.51
N SER A 50 6.09 -2.41 -5.96
CA SER A 50 4.70 -1.94 -5.94
C SER A 50 3.85 -2.81 -5.03
N LEU A 51 2.96 -2.15 -4.31
CA LEU A 51 1.89 -2.78 -3.54
C LEU A 51 0.56 -2.43 -4.18
N MET A 52 -0.34 -3.41 -4.28
CA MET A 52 -1.74 -3.19 -4.64
C MET A 52 -2.61 -3.49 -3.43
N PHE A 53 -3.45 -2.53 -3.09
CA PHE A 53 -4.43 -2.65 -2.03
C PHE A 53 -5.84 -2.57 -2.60
N ARG A 54 -6.78 -3.25 -1.96
CA ARG A 54 -8.19 -3.22 -2.34
C ARG A 54 -9.08 -2.79 -1.20
N SER A 55 -9.96 -1.84 -1.46
CA SER A 55 -11.06 -1.48 -0.57
C SER A 55 -12.31 -2.23 -0.98
N GLY A 56 -13.06 -2.77 -0.01
CA GLY A 56 -14.42 -3.26 -0.22
C GLY A 56 -15.47 -2.13 -0.31
N SER A 57 -15.08 -0.89 -0.05
CA SER A 57 -15.95 0.28 -0.16
C SER A 57 -15.98 0.80 -1.61
N PRO A 58 -17.13 1.28 -2.12
CA PRO A 58 -17.19 1.96 -3.40
C PRO A 58 -16.68 3.42 -3.35
N VAL A 59 -16.33 3.92 -2.15
CA VAL A 59 -15.83 5.28 -1.95
C VAL A 59 -14.38 5.38 -2.42
N VAL A 60 -14.12 6.34 -3.31
CA VAL A 60 -12.78 6.65 -3.80
C VAL A 60 -12.09 7.60 -2.83
N LEU A 61 -10.99 7.17 -2.24
CA LEU A 61 -10.09 8.03 -1.49
C LEU A 61 -9.18 8.83 -2.46
N PRO A 62 -8.92 10.12 -2.19
CA PRO A 62 -8.00 10.91 -3.00
C PRO A 62 -6.56 10.38 -2.90
N GLN A 63 -5.76 10.68 -3.92
CA GLN A 63 -4.33 10.37 -3.89
C GLN A 63 -3.60 11.24 -2.85
N LYS A 64 -3.04 10.61 -1.81
CA LYS A 64 -2.19 11.27 -0.81
C LYS A 64 -1.48 10.25 0.10
N LEU A 65 -0.71 10.76 1.06
CA LEU A 65 -0.14 9.98 2.15
C LEU A 65 -1.23 9.63 3.18
N TYR A 66 -1.33 8.35 3.52
CA TYR A 66 -2.23 7.82 4.53
C TYR A 66 -1.46 7.07 5.60
N LYS A 67 -1.93 7.15 6.85
CA LYS A 67 -1.46 6.29 7.92
C LYS A 67 -2.25 4.97 7.87
N LEU A 68 -1.53 3.88 7.63
CA LEU A 68 -2.07 2.53 7.57
C LEU A 68 -1.56 1.75 8.78
N LYS A 69 -2.44 1.01 9.44
CA LYS A 69 -2.09 0.10 10.53
C LYS A 69 -2.26 -1.34 10.09
N ASN A 70 -1.23 -2.16 10.29
CA ASN A 70 -1.26 -3.59 10.07
C ASN A 70 -0.81 -4.31 11.34
N ALA A 71 -1.34 -5.52 11.57
CA ALA A 71 -1.04 -6.30 12.77
C ALA A 71 0.44 -6.69 12.88
N SER A 72 1.10 -7.00 11.75
CA SER A 72 2.48 -7.47 11.71
C SER A 72 3.49 -6.32 11.55
N LEU A 73 3.15 -5.30 10.75
CA LEU A 73 4.06 -4.19 10.43
C LEU A 73 3.85 -2.93 11.28
N GLY A 74 2.82 -2.90 12.12
CA GLY A 74 2.48 -1.73 12.93
C GLY A 74 1.90 -0.60 12.10
N SER A 75 2.22 0.65 12.45
CA SER A 75 1.76 1.84 11.72
C SER A 75 2.78 2.32 10.70
N LEU A 76 2.30 2.58 9.48
CA LEU A 76 3.10 2.99 8.33
C LEU A 76 2.43 4.20 7.67
N GLU A 77 3.22 5.12 7.14
CA GLU A 77 2.73 6.16 6.25
C GLU A 77 2.97 5.74 4.80
N ILE A 78 1.90 5.55 4.04
CA ILE A 78 1.93 4.99 2.68
C ILE A 78 1.23 5.95 1.73
N PHE A 79 1.91 6.32 0.65
CA PHE A 79 1.33 7.16 -0.39
C PHE A 79 0.49 6.28 -1.32
N LEU A 80 -0.83 6.50 -1.31
CA LEU A 80 -1.78 5.72 -2.08
C LEU A 80 -2.30 6.51 -3.27
N VAL A 81 -2.39 5.83 -4.41
CA VAL A 81 -2.98 6.34 -5.65
C VAL A 81 -4.14 5.42 -6.04
N PRO A 82 -5.38 5.92 -6.23
CA PRO A 82 -6.44 5.09 -6.81
C PRO A 82 -6.12 4.82 -8.28
N VAL A 83 -6.06 3.55 -8.68
CA VAL A 83 -5.66 3.13 -10.05
C VAL A 83 -6.75 2.41 -10.82
N ALA A 84 -7.73 1.81 -10.13
CA ALA A 84 -8.86 1.15 -10.77
C ALA A 84 -10.10 1.11 -9.86
N ARG A 85 -11.26 0.91 -10.49
CA ARG A 85 -12.55 0.64 -9.82
C ARG A 85 -13.26 -0.49 -10.54
N ASP A 86 -13.77 -1.44 -9.78
CA ASP A 86 -14.57 -2.54 -10.29
C ASP A 86 -15.74 -2.89 -9.33
N LYS A 87 -16.44 -3.99 -9.62
CA LYS A 87 -17.62 -4.44 -8.85
C LYS A 87 -17.31 -4.79 -7.39
N ALA A 88 -16.07 -5.13 -7.06
CA ALA A 88 -15.65 -5.49 -5.72
C ALA A 88 -14.86 -4.36 -5.01
N GLY A 89 -14.79 -3.17 -5.63
CA GLY A 89 -14.42 -1.93 -4.96
C GLY A 89 -13.32 -1.15 -5.68
N ILE A 90 -12.50 -0.44 -4.90
CA ILE A 90 -11.42 0.43 -5.41
C ILE A 90 -10.07 -0.23 -5.21
N VAL A 91 -9.21 -0.16 -6.22
CA VAL A 91 -7.82 -0.61 -6.16
C VAL A 91 -6.91 0.60 -6.01
N TYR A 92 -6.01 0.53 -5.04
CA TYR A 92 -5.01 1.54 -4.75
C TYR A 92 -3.61 0.97 -4.95
N GLN A 93 -2.70 1.78 -5.49
CA GLN A 93 -1.29 1.44 -5.64
C GLN A 93 -0.43 2.28 -4.70
N ALA A 94 0.60 1.64 -4.14
CA ALA A 94 1.74 2.33 -3.55
C ALA A 94 3.02 1.89 -4.29
N ILE A 95 3.92 2.83 -4.54
CA ILE A 95 5.25 2.57 -5.12
C ILE A 95 6.31 3.01 -4.13
N PHE A 96 7.25 2.13 -3.88
CA PHE A 96 8.40 2.34 -3.02
C PHE A 96 9.66 2.29 -3.88
N ASN A 97 10.39 3.40 -3.97
CA ASN A 97 11.71 3.54 -4.64
C ASN A 97 12.85 3.61 -3.64
#